data_AF-A0A1Y1L215-F1
#
_entry.id   AF-A0A1Y1L215-F1
#
_cell.length_a   1.000
_cell.length_b   1.000
_cell.length_c   1.000
_cell.angle_alpha   90.00
_cell.angle_beta   90.00
_cell.angle_gamma   90.00
#
_symmetry.space_group_name_H-M   'P 1'
#
loop_
_entity.id
_entity.type
_entity.pdbx_description
1 polymer ?
#
loop_
_entity_poly.entity_id
_entity_poly.type
_entity_poly.pdbx_seq_one_letter_code
_entity_poly.pdbx_strand_id
1 'polypeptide(L)'
;DIQLLDDDEQAEQMNGEDGWEFVPLKGKMIGIRTSTMDDKHMAIELLVVYAQVLEAAFAPFVANIMEKIALPGLAFFFHDPVRYISAKLVPQLLSSYKKAYGCPSNELAGLWAATVGKLLEVLSAEPSIETLAEMYQCFYESVEVVGKNCLTSVHMNGFIDSVHSTIEDYQTRVTHRAEEKAGATADDVEDEAEEIEREIEDDQTLLSDMNKAFHSIFKNHGATFLPAWERLMTTYQSFLTSKDPTQRQWGLCILDDVLEYCGPESNRYANYITQPLIDGCRDPSAAIRQAAAYGIGVAARHG
;
A
#
# COMPACT_ATOMS: atom_id res chain seq x y z
N ASP A 1 16.81 16.85 -16.89
CA ASP A 1 17.03 15.73 -15.95
C ASP A 1 16.57 14.39 -16.49
N ILE A 2 15.64 14.37 -17.44
CA ILE A 2 15.31 13.17 -18.23
C ILE A 2 15.51 13.52 -19.71
N GLN A 3 16.21 12.66 -20.45
CA GLN A 3 16.40 12.79 -21.89
C GLN A 3 16.01 11.48 -22.59
N LEU A 4 15.34 11.61 -23.73
CA LEU A 4 14.95 10.47 -24.55
C LEU A 4 15.94 10.43 -25.73
N LEU A 5 16.66 9.32 -25.86
CA LEU A 5 17.69 9.09 -26.87
C LEU A 5 17.18 8.08 -27.90
N ASP A 6 17.40 8.40 -29.17
CA ASP A 6 16.93 7.62 -30.31
C ASP A 6 17.94 6.55 -30.77
N ASP A 7 19.20 6.59 -30.30
CA ASP A 7 20.25 5.62 -30.62
C ASP A 7 21.15 5.30 -29.40
N ASP A 8 21.78 4.12 -29.43
CA ASP A 8 22.66 3.62 -28.36
C ASP A 8 24.01 4.38 -28.32
N GLU A 9 24.45 4.97 -29.44
CA GLU A 9 25.71 5.73 -29.53
C GLU A 9 25.65 7.06 -28.74
N GLN A 10 24.50 7.75 -28.71
CA GLN A 10 24.31 8.93 -27.86
C GLN A 10 24.27 8.56 -26.38
N ALA A 11 23.71 7.39 -26.03
CA ALA A 11 23.69 6.90 -24.66
C ALA A 11 25.11 6.59 -24.18
N GLU A 12 25.94 5.93 -25.00
CA GLU A 12 27.35 5.65 -24.67
C GLU A 12 28.20 6.91 -24.47
N GLN A 13 27.96 7.98 -25.24
CA GLN A 13 28.68 9.25 -25.08
C GLN A 13 28.34 9.95 -23.76
N MET A 14 27.08 9.86 -23.32
CA MET A 14 26.61 10.49 -22.08
C MET A 14 26.84 9.61 -20.84
N ASN A 15 27.00 8.28 -21.00
CA ASN A 15 27.32 7.36 -19.91
C ASN A 15 28.71 7.63 -19.28
N GLY A 16 29.56 8.40 -19.97
CA GLY A 16 30.83 8.89 -19.46
C GLY A 16 30.74 10.16 -18.60
N GLU A 17 29.56 10.79 -18.48
CA GLU A 17 29.33 11.93 -17.59
C GLU A 17 28.79 11.45 -16.23
N ASP A 18 29.43 11.89 -15.13
CA ASP A 18 29.01 11.53 -13.76
C ASP A 18 27.52 11.88 -13.51
N GLY A 19 26.76 10.88 -13.05
CA GLY A 19 25.39 11.05 -12.57
C GLY A 19 24.30 10.93 -13.65
N TRP A 20 24.56 10.21 -14.75
CA TRP A 20 23.54 9.76 -15.70
C TRP A 20 23.41 8.23 -15.71
N GLU A 21 22.17 7.75 -15.74
CA GLU A 21 21.84 6.34 -15.93
C GLU A 21 20.90 6.18 -17.12
N PHE A 22 21.03 5.09 -17.87
CA PHE A 22 20.25 4.86 -19.09
C PHE A 22 19.36 3.62 -18.95
N VAL A 23 18.06 3.82 -19.10
CA VAL A 23 17.05 2.75 -19.02
C VAL A 23 16.39 2.55 -20.38
N PRO A 24 16.35 1.32 -20.92
CA PRO A 24 15.64 1.04 -22.17
C PRO A 24 14.12 1.14 -21.98
N LEU A 25 13.45 1.89 -22.86
CA LEU A 25 12.00 2.00 -22.91
C LEU A 25 11.49 1.91 -24.36
N LYS A 26 10.79 0.81 -24.69
CA LYS A 26 10.10 0.60 -25.98
C LYS A 26 10.99 0.88 -27.22
N GLY A 27 12.22 0.39 -27.20
CA GLY A 27 13.18 0.54 -28.32
C GLY A 27 13.86 1.91 -28.39
N LYS A 28 13.80 2.69 -27.31
CA LYS A 28 14.56 3.93 -27.11
C LYS A 28 15.31 3.85 -25.78
N MET A 29 16.30 4.71 -25.58
CA MET A 29 17.03 4.82 -24.32
C MET A 29 16.60 6.09 -23.58
N ILE A 30 16.33 5.99 -22.28
CA ILE A 30 16.03 7.15 -21.44
C ILE A 30 17.23 7.40 -20.55
N GLY A 31 17.89 8.56 -20.73
CA GLY A 31 18.88 9.08 -19.81
C GLY A 31 18.20 9.76 -18.63
N ILE A 32 18.54 9.33 -17.41
CA ILE A 32 18.06 9.87 -16.15
C ILE A 32 19.27 10.45 -15.43
N ARG A 33 19.24 11.75 -15.12
CA ARG A 33 20.30 12.39 -14.35
C ARG A 33 20.08 12.15 -12.86
N THR A 34 20.62 11.05 -12.34
CA THR A 34 20.41 10.57 -10.95
C THR A 34 20.79 11.61 -9.90
N SER A 35 21.89 12.34 -10.08
CA SER A 35 22.29 13.43 -9.18
C SER A 35 21.19 14.47 -8.92
N THR A 36 20.42 14.84 -9.95
CA THR A 36 19.30 15.79 -9.80
C THR A 36 18.07 15.12 -9.16
N MET A 37 17.92 13.80 -9.31
CA MET A 37 16.88 13.03 -8.65
C MET A 37 17.15 12.90 -7.15
N ASP A 38 18.42 12.75 -6.75
CA ASP A 38 18.84 12.73 -5.35
C ASP A 38 18.60 14.09 -4.68
N ASP A 39 18.94 15.19 -5.36
CA ASP A 39 18.62 16.54 -4.89
C ASP A 39 17.11 16.73 -4.69
N LYS A 40 16.30 16.20 -5.62
CA LYS A 40 14.84 16.23 -5.53
C LYS A 40 14.34 15.40 -4.35
N HIS A 41 14.86 14.19 -4.18
CA HIS A 41 14.52 13.31 -3.05
C HIS A 41 14.82 14.02 -1.72
N MET A 42 16.03 14.55 -1.55
CA MET A 42 16.46 15.30 -0.37
C MET A 42 15.59 16.53 -0.11
N ALA A 43 15.23 17.28 -1.15
CA ALA A 43 14.34 18.42 -1.01
C ALA A 43 12.94 18.02 -0.51
N ILE A 44 12.38 16.91 -1.01
CA ILE A 44 11.08 16.40 -0.55
C ILE A 44 11.18 15.88 0.88
N GLU A 45 12.29 15.22 1.24
CA GLU A 45 12.55 14.78 2.61
C GLU A 45 12.55 15.97 3.60
N LEU A 46 13.17 17.09 3.24
CA LEU A 46 13.12 18.31 4.05
C LEU A 46 11.67 18.84 4.19
N LEU A 47 10.84 18.73 3.16
CA LEU A 47 9.42 19.10 3.25
C LEU A 47 8.64 18.20 4.21
N VAL A 48 8.96 16.90 4.27
CA VAL A 48 8.39 15.97 5.25
C VAL A 48 8.70 16.46 6.66
N VAL A 49 9.98 16.74 6.93
CA VAL A 49 10.44 17.22 8.24
C VAL A 49 9.80 18.56 8.60
N TYR A 50 9.73 19.51 7.66
CA TYR A 50 9.09 20.81 7.93
C TYR A 50 7.60 20.68 8.23
N ALA A 51 6.86 19.86 7.49
CA ALA A 51 5.45 19.61 7.75
C ALA A 51 5.22 19.00 9.14
N GLN A 52 6.06 18.02 9.52
CA GLN A 52 6.01 17.36 10.83
C GLN A 52 6.32 18.30 11.99
N VAL A 53 7.38 19.11 11.87
CA VAL A 53 7.87 19.96 12.97
C VAL A 53 7.06 21.23 13.12
N LEU A 54 6.67 21.87 12.01
CA LEU A 54 5.93 23.13 12.03
C LEU A 54 4.42 22.93 12.17
N GLU A 55 3.92 21.72 11.94
CA GLU A 55 2.53 21.33 12.11
C GLU A 55 1.55 22.33 11.45
N ALA A 56 0.61 22.89 12.23
CA ALA A 56 -0.37 23.87 11.75
C ALA A 56 0.27 25.11 11.10
N ALA A 57 1.47 25.51 11.54
CA ALA A 57 2.16 26.68 10.98
C ALA A 57 2.65 26.44 9.54
N PHE A 58 2.72 25.18 9.08
CA PHE A 58 3.10 24.85 7.70
C PHE A 58 1.95 24.97 6.70
N ALA A 59 0.70 25.11 7.17
CA ALA A 59 -0.51 25.14 6.35
C ALA A 59 -0.49 26.11 5.15
N PRO A 60 0.12 27.32 5.21
CA PRO A 60 0.18 28.23 4.06
C PRO A 60 0.86 27.64 2.81
N PHE A 61 1.73 26.63 2.97
CA PHE A 61 2.47 26.01 1.87
C PHE A 61 1.84 24.71 1.37
N VAL A 62 0.97 24.09 2.17
CA VAL A 62 0.47 22.73 1.96
C VAL A 62 -0.19 22.54 0.61
N ALA A 63 -1.13 23.41 0.22
CA ALA A 63 -1.88 23.23 -1.03
C ALA A 63 -0.97 23.23 -2.26
N ASN A 64 0.00 24.16 -2.30
CA ASN A 64 0.95 24.25 -3.39
C ASN A 64 1.91 23.04 -3.41
N ILE A 65 2.43 22.64 -2.25
CA ILE A 65 3.33 21.47 -2.16
C ILE A 65 2.59 20.18 -2.54
N MET A 66 1.34 20.00 -2.08
CA MET A 66 0.52 18.83 -2.44
C MET A 66 0.35 18.74 -3.95
N GLU A 67 -0.10 19.82 -4.59
CA GLU A 67 -0.41 19.85 -6.02
C GLU A 67 0.83 19.75 -6.91
N LYS A 68 1.91 20.46 -6.57
CA LYS A 68 3.08 20.61 -7.46
C LYS A 68 4.21 19.63 -7.18
N ILE A 69 4.26 19.05 -5.98
CA ILE A 69 5.39 18.23 -5.53
C ILE A 69 4.93 16.84 -5.13
N ALA A 70 4.07 16.72 -4.11
CA ALA A 70 3.74 15.42 -3.52
C ALA A 70 2.98 14.53 -4.51
N LEU A 71 1.84 14.99 -5.05
CA LEU A 71 1.04 14.16 -5.95
C LEU A 71 1.75 13.83 -7.28
N PRO A 72 2.44 14.76 -7.96
CA PRO A 72 3.25 14.42 -9.13
C PRO A 72 4.44 13.50 -8.79
N GLY A 73 4.96 13.59 -7.57
CA GLY A 73 6.06 12.76 -7.07
C GLY A 73 5.67 11.29 -6.93
N LEU A 74 4.42 10.98 -6.56
CA LEU A 74 3.93 9.60 -6.48
C LEU A 74 3.97 8.88 -7.83
N ALA A 75 3.65 9.59 -8.92
CA ALA A 75 3.64 9.05 -10.28
C ALA A 75 5.00 9.21 -11.00
N PHE A 76 6.07 9.50 -10.27
CA PHE A 76 7.40 9.73 -10.85
C PHE A 76 8.16 8.42 -11.09
N PHE A 77 7.77 7.67 -12.12
CA PHE A 77 8.29 6.32 -12.45
C PHE A 77 9.79 6.22 -12.76
N PHE A 78 10.52 7.34 -12.77
CA PHE A 78 11.94 7.37 -13.13
C PHE A 78 12.87 7.26 -11.91
N HIS A 79 12.36 7.34 -10.69
CA HIS A 79 13.18 7.26 -9.48
C HIS A 79 12.38 6.83 -8.25
N ASP A 80 12.57 5.60 -7.80
CA ASP A 80 11.84 5.00 -6.68
C ASP A 80 11.99 5.79 -5.38
N PRO A 81 13.19 6.28 -4.99
CA PRO A 81 13.33 7.12 -3.80
C PRO A 81 12.48 8.40 -3.84
N VAL A 82 12.23 8.98 -5.02
CA VAL A 82 11.36 10.17 -5.15
C VAL A 82 9.90 9.79 -4.93
N ARG A 83 9.44 8.66 -5.47
CA ARG A 83 8.09 8.14 -5.23
C ARG A 83 7.87 7.82 -3.75
N TYR A 84 8.81 7.10 -3.15
CA TYR A 84 8.84 6.76 -1.74
C TYR A 84 8.68 7.98 -0.84
N ILE A 85 9.56 8.98 -0.98
CA ILE A 85 9.53 10.13 -0.06
C ILE A 85 8.31 11.03 -0.32
N SER A 86 7.79 11.05 -1.54
CA SER A 86 6.52 11.72 -1.86
C SER A 86 5.34 11.05 -1.17
N ALA A 87 5.34 9.72 -1.10
CA ALA A 87 4.35 8.93 -0.37
C ALA A 87 4.37 9.26 1.14
N LYS A 88 5.56 9.42 1.73
CA LYS A 88 5.69 9.86 3.13
C LYS A 88 5.22 11.30 3.34
N LEU A 89 5.32 12.18 2.35
CA LEU A 89 4.95 13.60 2.47
C LEU A 89 3.44 13.83 2.53
N VAL A 90 2.64 13.11 1.74
CA VAL A 90 1.19 13.33 1.64
C VAL A 90 0.46 13.33 3.01
N PRO A 91 0.59 12.30 3.87
CA PRO A 91 -0.09 12.28 5.15
C PRO A 91 0.38 13.41 6.09
N GLN A 92 1.64 13.84 6.00
CA GLN A 92 2.15 14.96 6.80
C GLN A 92 1.52 16.28 6.38
N LEU A 93 1.38 16.52 5.08
CA LEU A 93 0.70 17.69 4.55
C LEU A 93 -0.78 17.73 4.98
N LEU A 94 -1.49 16.60 4.85
CA LEU A 94 -2.88 16.48 5.34
C LEU A 94 -2.97 16.76 6.84
N SER A 95 -2.01 16.27 7.62
CA SER A 95 -1.94 16.47 9.07
C SER A 95 -1.73 17.94 9.44
N SER A 96 -0.74 18.61 8.82
CA SER A 96 -0.51 20.05 8.99
C SER A 96 -1.76 20.87 8.65
N TYR A 97 -2.43 20.54 7.54
CA TYR A 97 -3.66 21.23 7.13
C TYR A 97 -4.81 21.01 8.11
N LYS A 98 -5.02 19.76 8.55
CA LYS A 98 -6.02 19.40 9.55
C LYS A 98 -5.77 20.11 10.88
N LYS A 99 -4.51 20.23 11.32
CA LYS A 99 -4.17 20.95 12.56
C LYS A 99 -4.46 22.45 12.48
N ALA A 100 -4.32 23.07 11.30
CA ALA A 100 -4.59 24.48 11.10
C ALA A 100 -6.08 24.82 10.96
N TYR A 101 -6.84 24.02 10.21
CA TYR A 101 -8.24 24.31 9.86
C TYR A 101 -9.28 23.47 10.61
N GLY A 102 -8.85 22.38 11.26
CA GLY A 102 -9.72 21.44 11.96
C GLY A 102 -10.38 20.41 11.04
N CYS A 103 -11.16 19.52 11.65
CA CYS A 103 -11.94 18.48 10.97
C CYS A 103 -13.30 18.31 11.68
N PRO A 104 -14.44 18.59 11.02
CA PRO A 104 -14.55 18.93 9.60
C PRO A 104 -14.16 20.39 9.29
N SER A 105 -13.63 20.63 8.08
CA SER A 105 -13.40 21.97 7.50
C SER A 105 -13.52 21.89 5.97
N ASN A 106 -13.89 22.99 5.30
CA ASN A 106 -14.01 23.04 3.83
C ASN A 106 -12.62 22.93 3.18
N GLU A 107 -11.61 23.49 3.83
CA GLU A 107 -10.22 23.48 3.42
C GLU A 107 -9.69 22.05 3.38
N LEU A 108 -9.81 21.29 4.49
CA LEU A 108 -9.39 19.89 4.53
C LEU A 108 -10.18 19.03 3.54
N ALA A 109 -11.50 19.25 3.44
CA ALA A 109 -12.34 18.52 2.49
C ALA A 109 -11.91 18.75 1.04
N GLY A 110 -11.60 20.00 0.67
CA GLY A 110 -11.11 20.34 -0.67
C GLY A 110 -9.75 19.72 -0.98
N LEU A 111 -8.80 19.80 -0.03
CA LEU A 111 -7.48 19.19 -0.18
C LEU A 111 -7.58 17.66 -0.32
N TRP A 112 -8.42 17.02 0.51
CA TRP A 112 -8.63 15.57 0.46
C TRP A 112 -9.30 15.12 -0.84
N ALA A 113 -10.33 15.83 -1.31
CA ALA A 113 -11.01 15.52 -2.56
C ALA A 113 -10.07 15.56 -3.78
N ALA A 114 -9.10 16.46 -3.79
CA ALA A 114 -8.07 16.53 -4.82
C ALA A 114 -6.98 15.44 -4.69
N THR A 115 -6.84 14.83 -3.51
CA THR A 115 -5.76 13.90 -3.16
C THR A 115 -6.16 12.44 -3.31
N VAL A 116 -7.33 12.05 -2.77
CA VAL A 116 -7.75 10.65 -2.65
C VAL A 116 -7.79 9.89 -3.97
N GLY A 117 -8.24 10.54 -5.05
CA GLY A 117 -8.26 9.93 -6.37
C GLY A 117 -6.87 9.56 -6.87
N LYS A 118 -5.87 10.40 -6.59
CA LYS A 118 -4.46 10.15 -6.95
C LYS A 118 -3.83 9.04 -6.12
N LEU A 119 -4.18 8.95 -4.83
CA LEU A 119 -3.75 7.84 -3.99
C LEU A 119 -4.27 6.50 -4.51
N LEU A 120 -5.55 6.44 -4.90
CA LEU A 120 -6.13 5.21 -5.47
C LEU A 120 -5.52 4.85 -6.83
N GLU A 121 -5.23 5.85 -7.68
CA GLU A 121 -4.60 5.64 -8.98
C GLU A 121 -3.22 4.97 -8.85
N VAL A 122 -2.40 5.39 -7.88
CA VAL A 122 -1.04 4.86 -7.71
C VAL A 122 -1.02 3.44 -7.12
N LEU A 123 -2.03 3.05 -6.33
CA LEU A 123 -2.17 1.66 -5.84
C LEU A 123 -2.35 0.65 -6.98
N SER A 124 -2.87 1.07 -8.13
CA SER A 124 -3.07 0.20 -9.30
C SER A 124 -1.95 0.29 -10.33
N ALA A 125 -1.12 1.33 -10.28
CA ALA A 125 -0.14 1.62 -11.32
C ALA A 125 1.30 1.33 -10.89
N GLU A 126 1.56 1.09 -9.61
CA GLU A 126 2.90 0.89 -9.05
C GLU A 126 3.44 -0.52 -9.37
N PRO A 127 4.52 -0.65 -10.18
CA PRO A 127 5.07 -1.97 -10.53
C PRO A 127 5.97 -2.60 -9.45
N SER A 128 6.58 -1.82 -8.56
CA SER A 128 7.49 -2.33 -7.54
C SER A 128 6.71 -2.75 -6.29
N ILE A 129 6.92 -3.99 -5.81
CA ILE A 129 6.22 -4.53 -4.63
C ILE A 129 6.57 -3.70 -3.38
N GLU A 130 7.85 -3.44 -3.16
CA GLU A 130 8.34 -2.61 -2.06
C GLU A 130 7.72 -1.20 -2.09
N THR A 131 7.71 -0.58 -3.27
CA THR A 131 7.13 0.77 -3.42
C THR A 131 5.60 0.73 -3.29
N LEU A 132 4.94 -0.34 -3.73
CA LEU A 132 3.49 -0.52 -3.62
C LEU A 132 3.08 -0.63 -2.14
N ALA A 133 3.84 -1.33 -1.31
CA ALA A 133 3.61 -1.37 0.13
C ALA A 133 3.62 0.05 0.74
N GLU A 134 4.56 0.88 0.29
CA GLU A 134 4.67 2.29 0.68
C GLU A 134 3.51 3.15 0.16
N MET A 135 2.97 2.86 -1.02
CA MET A 135 1.75 3.51 -1.53
C MET A 135 0.52 3.13 -0.69
N TYR A 136 0.38 1.86 -0.28
CA TYR A 136 -0.66 1.44 0.68
C TYR A 136 -0.50 2.15 2.01
N GLN A 137 0.75 2.32 2.49
CA GLN A 137 1.04 3.10 3.69
C GLN A 137 0.62 4.56 3.58
N CYS A 138 1.03 5.24 2.51
CA CYS A 138 0.57 6.60 2.24
C CYS A 138 -0.96 6.70 2.23
N PHE A 139 -1.64 5.75 1.59
CA PHE A 139 -3.10 5.71 1.56
C PHE A 139 -3.72 5.56 2.96
N TYR A 140 -3.33 4.54 3.74
CA TYR A 140 -3.98 4.27 5.02
C TYR A 140 -3.69 5.35 6.04
N GLU A 141 -2.47 5.91 6.07
CA GLU A 141 -2.11 7.02 6.97
C GLU A 141 -2.90 8.27 6.60
N SER A 142 -3.09 8.53 5.30
CA SER A 142 -3.93 9.65 4.85
C SER A 142 -5.39 9.48 5.29
N VAL A 143 -5.95 8.27 5.20
CA VAL A 143 -7.29 7.95 5.70
C VAL A 143 -7.38 8.14 7.22
N GLU A 144 -6.37 7.71 7.98
CA GLU A 144 -6.31 7.92 9.44
C GLU A 144 -6.23 9.41 9.81
N VAL A 145 -5.43 10.18 9.06
CA VAL A 145 -5.29 11.62 9.24
C VAL A 145 -6.61 12.32 8.97
N VAL A 146 -7.31 12.04 7.86
CA VAL A 146 -8.58 12.72 7.56
C VAL A 146 -9.68 12.25 8.51
N GLY A 147 -9.85 10.93 8.66
CA GLY A 147 -10.70 10.29 9.66
C GLY A 147 -12.08 9.87 9.14
N LYS A 148 -13.07 9.87 10.04
CA LYS A 148 -14.40 9.28 9.81
C LYS A 148 -15.09 9.80 8.55
N ASN A 149 -15.70 8.89 7.79
CA ASN A 149 -16.49 9.19 6.59
C ASN A 149 -15.73 9.96 5.49
N CYS A 150 -14.40 9.79 5.39
CA CYS A 150 -13.59 10.50 4.38
C CYS A 150 -13.65 9.88 2.97
N LEU A 151 -13.96 8.59 2.85
CA LEU A 151 -14.16 7.88 1.58
C LEU A 151 -15.63 7.81 1.15
N THR A 152 -15.86 7.98 -0.15
CA THR A 152 -17.18 7.75 -0.78
C THR A 152 -17.30 6.28 -1.21
N SER A 153 -18.49 5.83 -1.62
CA SER A 153 -18.64 4.48 -2.18
C SER A 153 -17.78 4.28 -3.44
N VAL A 154 -17.60 5.33 -4.26
CA VAL A 154 -16.73 5.28 -5.44
C VAL A 154 -15.28 5.05 -5.02
N HIS A 155 -14.80 5.75 -3.98
CA HIS A 155 -13.44 5.56 -3.48
C HIS A 155 -13.24 4.16 -2.89
N MET A 156 -14.20 3.68 -2.10
CA MET A 156 -14.14 2.33 -1.51
C MET A 156 -14.17 1.23 -2.57
N ASN A 157 -14.94 1.41 -3.65
CA ASN A 157 -14.91 0.46 -4.77
C ASN A 157 -13.58 0.52 -5.55
N GLY A 158 -13.05 1.71 -5.79
CA GLY A 158 -11.74 1.87 -6.44
C GLY A 158 -10.60 1.23 -5.64
N PHE A 159 -10.63 1.36 -4.31
CA PHE A 159 -9.69 0.65 -3.44
C PHE A 159 -9.76 -0.88 -3.63
N ILE A 160 -10.98 -1.43 -3.66
CA ILE A 160 -11.18 -2.86 -3.87
C ILE A 160 -10.74 -3.30 -5.28
N ASP A 161 -10.90 -2.46 -6.30
CA ASP A 161 -10.38 -2.72 -7.64
C ASP A 161 -8.84 -2.86 -7.62
N SER A 162 -8.14 -1.96 -6.92
CA SER A 162 -6.68 -2.05 -6.73
C SER A 162 -6.28 -3.29 -5.94
N VAL A 163 -7.00 -3.64 -4.87
CA VAL A 163 -6.74 -4.84 -4.07
C VAL A 163 -6.91 -6.11 -4.91
N HIS A 164 -7.96 -6.21 -5.73
CA HIS A 164 -8.17 -7.36 -6.60
C HIS A 164 -6.95 -7.60 -7.51
N SER A 165 -6.50 -6.56 -8.23
CA SER A 165 -5.31 -6.65 -9.08
C SER A 165 -4.07 -7.07 -8.29
N THR A 166 -3.85 -6.43 -7.12
CA THR A 166 -2.69 -6.72 -6.27
C THR A 166 -2.67 -8.18 -5.80
N ILE A 167 -3.84 -8.73 -5.41
CA ILE A 167 -3.96 -10.11 -4.96
C ILE A 167 -3.79 -11.09 -6.12
N GLU A 168 -4.30 -10.79 -7.32
CA GLU A 168 -4.09 -11.63 -8.51
C GLU A 168 -2.60 -11.73 -8.87
N ASP A 169 -1.89 -10.60 -8.83
CA ASP A 169 -0.43 -10.57 -9.08
C ASP A 169 0.33 -11.37 -8.01
N TYR A 170 -0.03 -11.19 -6.73
CA TYR A 170 0.53 -11.96 -5.62
C TYR A 170 0.28 -13.47 -5.77
N GLN A 171 -0.94 -13.90 -6.10
CA GLN A 171 -1.25 -15.31 -6.30
C GLN A 171 -0.48 -15.92 -7.48
N THR A 172 -0.25 -15.12 -8.53
CA THR A 172 0.58 -15.52 -9.67
C THR A 172 2.02 -15.76 -9.22
N ARG A 173 2.62 -14.84 -8.45
CA ARG A 173 3.97 -15.01 -7.89
C ARG A 173 4.08 -16.23 -6.98
N VAL A 174 3.11 -16.45 -6.08
CA VAL A 174 3.09 -17.62 -5.19
C VAL A 174 3.03 -18.92 -5.99
N THR A 175 2.24 -18.96 -7.06
CA THR A 175 2.12 -20.13 -7.92
C THR A 175 3.41 -20.40 -8.68
N HIS A 176 4.01 -19.35 -9.27
CA HIS A 176 5.30 -19.45 -9.96
C HIS A 176 6.39 -20.01 -9.05
N ARG A 177 6.54 -19.43 -7.85
CA ARG A 177 7.52 -19.91 -6.84
C ARG A 177 7.28 -21.36 -6.43
N ALA A 178 6.02 -21.80 -6.37
CA ALA A 178 5.69 -23.20 -6.07
C ALA A 178 6.05 -24.16 -7.22
N GLU A 179 5.89 -23.72 -8.47
CA GLU A 179 6.27 -24.48 -9.67
C GLU A 179 7.79 -24.59 -9.82
N GLU A 180 8.51 -23.50 -9.63
CA GLU A 180 9.98 -23.47 -9.63
C GLU A 180 10.55 -24.40 -8.56
N LYS A 181 10.05 -24.29 -7.33
CA LYS A 181 10.44 -25.18 -6.23
C LYS A 181 10.16 -26.65 -6.51
N ALA A 182 9.12 -26.99 -7.27
CA ALA A 182 8.81 -28.36 -7.63
C ALA A 182 9.74 -28.92 -8.73
N GLY A 183 10.31 -28.05 -9.56
CA GLY A 183 11.25 -28.38 -10.64
C GLY A 183 12.73 -28.24 -10.28
N ALA A 184 13.07 -27.54 -9.21
CA ALA A 184 14.43 -27.20 -8.81
C ALA A 184 15.26 -28.42 -8.35
N THR A 185 16.55 -28.42 -8.69
CA THR A 185 17.53 -29.36 -8.15
C THR A 185 18.05 -28.89 -6.78
N ALA A 186 18.85 -29.72 -6.09
CA ALA A 186 19.40 -29.34 -4.80
C ALA A 186 20.36 -28.14 -4.88
N ASP A 187 21.11 -28.03 -5.97
CA ASP A 187 22.05 -26.92 -6.20
C ASP A 187 21.28 -25.62 -6.51
N ASP A 188 20.24 -25.67 -7.35
CA ASP A 188 19.38 -24.50 -7.67
C ASP A 188 18.72 -23.92 -6.39
N VAL A 189 18.27 -24.78 -5.48
CA VAL A 189 17.64 -24.36 -4.22
C VAL A 189 18.62 -23.63 -3.31
N GLU A 190 19.91 -23.99 -3.31
CA GLU A 190 20.93 -23.32 -2.48
C GLU A 190 21.31 -21.96 -3.07
N ASP A 191 21.44 -21.87 -4.40
CA ASP A 191 21.81 -20.66 -5.11
C ASP A 191 20.70 -19.58 -5.10
N GLU A 192 19.42 -19.98 -5.18
CA GLU A 192 18.27 -19.06 -5.25
C GLU A 192 17.61 -18.79 -3.89
N ALA A 193 18.06 -19.45 -2.81
CA ALA A 193 17.41 -19.38 -1.49
C ALA A 193 17.22 -17.95 -0.98
N GLU A 194 18.27 -17.13 -1.06
CA GLU A 194 18.27 -15.75 -0.55
C GLU A 194 17.40 -14.80 -1.38
N GLU A 195 17.24 -15.05 -2.67
CA GLU A 195 16.38 -14.26 -3.55
C GLU A 195 14.91 -14.59 -3.29
N ILE A 196 14.56 -15.87 -3.23
CA ILE A 196 13.21 -16.33 -2.92
C ILE A 196 12.76 -15.85 -1.53
N GLU A 197 13.67 -15.86 -0.54
CA GLU A 197 13.36 -15.37 0.81
C GLU A 197 13.04 -13.87 0.78
N ARG A 198 13.83 -13.04 0.07
CA ARG A 198 13.55 -11.60 -0.10
C ARG A 198 12.21 -11.35 -0.79
N GLU A 199 11.90 -12.06 -1.87
CA GLU A 199 10.60 -11.93 -2.55
C GLU A 199 9.42 -12.29 -1.64
N ILE A 200 9.60 -13.28 -0.76
CA ILE A 200 8.61 -13.66 0.25
C ILE A 200 8.43 -12.55 1.28
N GLU A 201 9.53 -11.94 1.75
CA GLU A 201 9.50 -10.83 2.71
C GLU A 201 8.80 -9.59 2.12
N ASP A 202 9.04 -9.30 0.84
CA ASP A 202 8.37 -8.20 0.12
C ASP A 202 6.86 -8.44 0.02
N ASP A 203 6.45 -9.65 -0.37
CA ASP A 203 5.04 -10.04 -0.43
C ASP A 203 4.37 -9.97 0.97
N GLN A 204 5.09 -10.39 2.02
CA GLN A 204 4.59 -10.30 3.40
C GLN A 204 4.42 -8.84 3.85
N THR A 205 5.36 -7.97 3.50
CA THR A 205 5.31 -6.54 3.81
C THR A 205 4.13 -5.88 3.10
N LEU A 206 3.97 -6.14 1.79
CA LEU A 206 2.83 -5.66 1.02
C LEU A 206 1.49 -6.09 1.64
N LEU A 207 1.32 -7.38 1.95
CA LEU A 207 0.10 -7.90 2.57
C LEU A 207 -0.15 -7.26 3.95
N SER A 208 0.90 -6.98 4.72
CA SER A 208 0.81 -6.28 6.01
C SER A 208 0.28 -4.87 5.86
N ASP A 209 0.79 -4.08 4.91
CA ASP A 209 0.31 -2.72 4.67
C ASP A 209 -1.07 -2.67 4.03
N MET A 210 -1.42 -3.67 3.21
CA MET A 210 -2.81 -3.88 2.77
C MET A 210 -3.75 -4.11 3.95
N ASN A 211 -3.38 -4.94 4.93
CA ASN A 211 -4.20 -5.15 6.15
C ASN A 211 -4.42 -3.84 6.91
N LYS A 212 -3.38 -3.02 7.07
CA LYS A 212 -3.51 -1.70 7.72
C LYS A 212 -4.43 -0.77 6.93
N ALA A 213 -4.44 -0.86 5.60
CA ALA A 213 -5.39 -0.13 4.76
C ALA A 213 -6.83 -0.61 4.97
N PHE A 214 -7.08 -1.91 5.00
CA PHE A 214 -8.40 -2.47 5.36
C PHE A 214 -8.85 -1.99 6.74
N HIS A 215 -7.98 -2.12 7.74
CA HIS A 215 -8.22 -1.67 9.10
C HIS A 215 -8.60 -0.19 9.15
N SER A 216 -7.82 0.67 8.48
CA SER A 216 -8.07 2.12 8.44
C SER A 216 -9.43 2.44 7.81
N ILE A 217 -9.83 1.75 6.74
CA ILE A 217 -11.15 1.93 6.14
C ILE A 217 -12.25 1.44 7.10
N PHE A 218 -12.17 0.21 7.62
CA PHE A 218 -13.18 -0.33 8.54
C PHE A 218 -13.34 0.54 9.79
N LYS A 219 -12.24 0.97 10.40
CA LYS A 219 -12.24 1.88 11.56
C LYS A 219 -12.96 3.21 11.29
N ASN A 220 -12.82 3.76 10.08
CA ASN A 220 -13.37 5.07 9.73
C ASN A 220 -14.75 5.03 9.04
N HIS A 221 -15.14 3.88 8.47
CA HIS A 221 -16.34 3.70 7.66
C HIS A 221 -17.29 2.60 8.16
N GLY A 222 -16.81 1.68 8.99
CA GLY A 222 -17.55 0.55 9.54
C GLY A 222 -18.30 -0.23 8.47
N ALA A 223 -19.57 -0.53 8.77
CA ALA A 223 -20.44 -1.31 7.90
C ALA A 223 -20.67 -0.70 6.50
N THR A 224 -20.40 0.59 6.28
CA THR A 224 -20.57 1.21 4.94
C THR A 224 -19.56 0.71 3.92
N PHE A 225 -18.46 0.10 4.37
CA PHE A 225 -17.46 -0.51 3.50
C PHE A 225 -17.81 -1.93 3.06
N LEU A 226 -18.68 -2.63 3.81
CA LEU A 226 -19.02 -4.03 3.57
C LEU A 226 -19.43 -4.34 2.11
N PRO A 227 -20.28 -3.54 1.43
CA PRO A 227 -20.68 -3.87 0.06
C PRO A 227 -19.51 -3.91 -0.94
N ALA A 228 -18.48 -3.09 -0.75
CA ALA A 228 -17.28 -3.13 -1.58
C ALA A 228 -16.41 -4.34 -1.18
N TRP A 229 -16.20 -4.54 0.12
CA TRP A 229 -15.42 -5.66 0.67
C TRP A 229 -15.98 -7.05 0.30
N GLU A 230 -17.30 -7.21 0.21
CA GLU A 230 -17.97 -8.47 -0.17
C GLU A 230 -17.52 -9.01 -1.54
N ARG A 231 -16.95 -8.17 -2.41
CA ARG A 231 -16.39 -8.61 -3.70
C ARG A 231 -15.20 -9.56 -3.55
N LEU A 232 -14.53 -9.53 -2.39
CA LEU A 232 -13.37 -10.38 -2.07
C LEU A 232 -13.75 -11.71 -1.41
N MET A 233 -15.04 -12.06 -1.28
CA MET A 233 -15.45 -13.27 -0.53
C MET A 233 -14.81 -14.57 -1.04
N THR A 234 -14.63 -14.71 -2.35
CA THR A 234 -13.94 -15.87 -2.92
C THR A 234 -12.46 -15.92 -2.53
N THR A 235 -11.79 -14.77 -2.49
CA THR A 235 -10.40 -14.65 -2.01
C THR A 235 -10.29 -15.09 -0.55
N TYR A 236 -11.19 -14.62 0.33
CA TYR A 236 -11.20 -15.03 1.74
C TYR A 236 -11.39 -16.53 1.91
N GLN A 237 -12.33 -17.14 1.17
CA GLN A 237 -12.55 -18.60 1.24
C GLN A 237 -11.29 -19.38 0.87
N SER A 238 -10.55 -18.91 -0.14
CA SER A 238 -9.27 -19.50 -0.54
C SER A 238 -8.18 -19.28 0.52
N PHE A 239 -7.99 -18.04 0.98
CA PHE A 239 -6.90 -17.66 1.87
C PHE A 239 -7.02 -18.29 3.26
N LEU A 240 -8.23 -18.35 3.83
CA LEU A 240 -8.47 -18.91 5.16
C LEU A 240 -8.22 -20.43 5.23
N THR A 241 -8.23 -21.11 4.09
CA THR A 241 -7.94 -22.55 3.99
C THR A 241 -6.57 -22.85 3.37
N SER A 242 -5.78 -21.82 3.07
CA SER A 242 -4.48 -21.94 2.42
C SER A 242 -3.46 -22.65 3.32
N LYS A 243 -2.50 -23.34 2.70
CA LYS A 243 -1.32 -23.86 3.40
C LYS A 243 -0.34 -22.76 3.79
N ASP A 244 -0.37 -21.63 3.09
CA ASP A 244 0.45 -20.47 3.39
C ASP A 244 -0.07 -19.75 4.66
N PRO A 245 0.72 -19.69 5.74
CA PRO A 245 0.32 -18.98 6.96
C PRO A 245 0.09 -17.49 6.74
N THR A 246 0.82 -16.84 5.83
CA THR A 246 0.66 -15.41 5.55
C THR A 246 -0.73 -15.11 5.01
N GLN A 247 -1.23 -15.94 4.09
CA GLN A 247 -2.59 -15.82 3.53
C GLN A 247 -3.67 -16.02 4.60
N ARG A 248 -3.51 -17.05 5.45
CA ARG A 248 -4.44 -17.29 6.56
C ARG A 248 -4.46 -16.13 7.53
N GLN A 249 -3.30 -15.61 7.91
CA GLN A 249 -3.17 -14.46 8.81
C GLN A 249 -3.82 -13.22 8.22
N TRP A 250 -3.56 -12.91 6.94
CA TRP A 250 -4.18 -11.77 6.24
C TRP A 250 -5.70 -11.86 6.25
N GLY A 251 -6.25 -13.04 5.92
CA GLY A 251 -7.69 -13.26 5.96
C GLY A 251 -8.29 -13.05 7.35
N LEU A 252 -7.65 -13.59 8.39
CA LEU A 252 -8.13 -13.48 9.77
C LEU A 252 -8.10 -12.03 10.28
N CYS A 253 -6.99 -11.30 10.07
CA CYS A 253 -6.87 -9.92 10.55
C CYS A 253 -7.98 -9.01 10.00
N ILE A 254 -8.37 -9.16 8.73
CA ILE A 254 -9.45 -8.34 8.16
C ILE A 254 -10.83 -8.79 8.69
N LEU A 255 -11.03 -10.08 8.94
CA LEU A 255 -12.25 -10.55 9.60
C LEU A 255 -12.38 -10.02 11.03
N ASP A 256 -11.26 -9.85 11.75
CA ASP A 256 -11.26 -9.20 13.06
C ASP A 256 -11.75 -7.75 12.95
N ASP A 257 -11.33 -7.01 11.92
CA ASP A 257 -11.82 -5.65 11.67
C ASP A 257 -13.32 -5.62 11.32
N VAL A 258 -13.83 -6.61 10.59
CA VAL A 258 -15.27 -6.74 10.33
C VAL A 258 -16.03 -6.93 11.64
N LEU A 259 -15.55 -7.79 12.54
CA LEU A 259 -16.16 -7.99 13.86
C LEU A 259 -16.08 -6.73 14.72
N GLU A 260 -14.96 -6.00 14.69
CA GLU A 260 -14.74 -4.85 15.56
C GLU A 260 -15.54 -3.62 15.12
N TYR A 261 -15.58 -3.34 13.82
CA TYR A 261 -16.06 -2.06 13.30
C TYR A 261 -17.42 -2.11 12.59
N CYS A 262 -17.95 -3.29 12.28
CA CYS A 262 -19.23 -3.40 11.55
C CYS A 262 -20.45 -3.67 12.44
N GLY A 263 -20.27 -3.80 13.75
CA GLY A 263 -21.38 -3.98 14.69
C GLY A 263 -22.29 -5.16 14.32
N PRO A 264 -23.63 -5.02 14.40
CA PRO A 264 -24.57 -6.11 14.11
C PRO A 264 -24.49 -6.69 12.69
N GLU A 265 -24.00 -5.92 11.71
CA GLU A 265 -23.87 -6.38 10.33
C GLU A 265 -22.81 -7.48 10.17
N SER A 266 -21.84 -7.55 11.10
CA SER A 266 -20.81 -8.60 11.10
C SER A 266 -21.40 -10.02 11.22
N ASN A 267 -22.57 -10.16 11.85
CA ASN A 267 -23.26 -11.45 12.02
C ASN A 267 -23.62 -12.13 10.68
N ARG A 268 -23.75 -11.36 9.59
CA ARG A 268 -24.00 -11.89 8.25
C ARG A 268 -22.87 -12.80 7.76
N TYR A 269 -21.67 -12.64 8.32
CA TYR A 269 -20.48 -13.38 7.93
C TYR A 269 -20.05 -14.42 8.97
N ALA A 270 -20.83 -14.65 10.03
CA ALA A 270 -20.48 -15.56 11.12
C ALA A 270 -20.11 -16.97 10.63
N ASN A 271 -20.78 -17.48 9.60
CA ASN A 271 -20.48 -18.78 8.99
C ASN A 271 -19.11 -18.83 8.31
N TYR A 272 -18.59 -17.70 7.83
CA TYR A 272 -17.26 -17.60 7.22
C TYR A 272 -16.17 -17.35 8.27
N ILE A 273 -16.51 -16.80 9.43
CA ILE A 273 -15.56 -16.35 10.46
C ILE A 273 -15.32 -17.42 11.53
N THR A 274 -16.38 -18.09 11.97
CA THR A 274 -16.36 -18.90 13.20
C THR A 274 -15.33 -20.03 13.15
N GLN A 275 -15.35 -20.84 12.08
CA GLN A 275 -14.46 -21.99 11.97
C GLN A 275 -12.99 -21.55 11.80
N PRO A 276 -12.66 -20.57 10.94
CA PRO A 276 -11.30 -20.03 10.86
C PRO A 276 -10.74 -19.48 12.16
N LEU A 277 -11.55 -18.82 13.01
CA LEU A 277 -11.09 -18.38 14.33
C LEU A 277 -10.76 -19.58 15.25
N ILE A 278 -11.61 -20.60 15.28
CA ILE A 278 -11.38 -21.80 16.10
C ILE A 278 -10.11 -22.53 15.68
N ASP A 279 -9.93 -22.70 14.37
CA ASP A 279 -8.75 -23.36 13.80
C ASP A 279 -7.50 -22.52 14.00
N GLY A 280 -7.62 -21.20 13.83
CA GLY A 280 -6.53 -20.24 14.03
C GLY A 280 -5.97 -20.26 15.46
N CYS A 281 -6.79 -20.45 16.49
CA CYS A 281 -6.31 -20.61 17.87
C CYS A 281 -5.41 -21.85 18.08
N ARG A 282 -5.46 -22.82 17.16
CA ARG A 282 -4.67 -24.06 17.20
C ARG A 282 -3.57 -24.09 16.13
N ASP A 283 -3.41 -23.01 15.37
CA ASP A 283 -2.45 -22.94 14.27
C ASP A 283 -1.01 -23.00 14.81
N PRO A 284 -0.07 -23.67 14.10
CA PRO A 284 1.35 -23.64 14.45
C PRO A 284 1.97 -22.24 14.52
N SER A 285 1.49 -21.31 13.69
CA SER A 285 1.96 -19.91 13.67
C SER A 285 1.45 -19.13 14.88
N ALA A 286 2.39 -18.49 15.61
CA ALA A 286 2.04 -17.64 16.73
C ALA A 286 1.22 -16.41 16.32
N ALA A 287 1.51 -15.83 15.14
CA ALA A 287 0.80 -14.67 14.63
C ALA A 287 -0.67 -14.99 14.30
N ILE A 288 -0.92 -16.17 13.71
CA ILE A 288 -2.29 -16.64 13.45
C ILE A 288 -3.06 -16.89 14.76
N ARG A 289 -2.41 -17.53 15.75
CA ARG A 289 -3.03 -17.71 17.08
C ARG A 289 -3.39 -16.39 17.73
N GLN A 290 -2.54 -15.37 17.60
CA GLN A 290 -2.80 -14.03 18.12
C GLN A 290 -4.01 -13.39 17.43
N ALA A 291 -4.06 -13.38 16.10
CA ALA A 291 -5.19 -12.85 15.33
C ALA A 291 -6.49 -13.55 15.73
N ALA A 292 -6.51 -14.88 15.70
CA ALA A 292 -7.69 -15.66 16.07
C ALA A 292 -8.18 -15.41 17.50
N ALA A 293 -7.26 -15.34 18.47
CA ALA A 293 -7.62 -15.05 19.86
C ALA A 293 -8.17 -13.62 20.02
N TYR A 294 -7.61 -12.66 19.28
CA TYR A 294 -8.10 -11.29 19.22
C TYR A 294 -9.52 -11.24 18.63
N GLY A 295 -9.76 -11.87 17.48
CA GLY A 295 -11.08 -11.98 16.85
C GLY A 295 -12.16 -12.56 17.75
N ILE A 296 -11.85 -13.63 18.49
CA ILE A 296 -12.77 -14.20 19.50
C ILE A 296 -13.08 -13.19 20.60
N GLY A 297 -12.06 -12.47 21.09
CA GLY A 297 -12.25 -11.43 22.10
C GLY A 297 -13.12 -10.27 21.61
N VAL A 298 -12.91 -9.84 20.37
CA VAL A 298 -13.72 -8.81 19.70
C VAL A 298 -15.15 -9.29 19.51
N ALA A 299 -15.35 -10.52 18.99
CA ALA A 299 -16.68 -11.10 18.84
C ALA A 299 -17.44 -11.17 20.16
N ALA A 300 -16.78 -11.55 21.26
CA ALA A 300 -17.41 -11.58 22.58
C ALA A 300 -17.76 -10.19 23.14
N ARG A 301 -17.06 -9.14 22.70
CA ARG A 301 -17.27 -7.75 23.15
C ARG A 301 -18.30 -7.00 22.31
N HIS A 302 -18.35 -7.27 21.00
CA HIS A 302 -19.08 -6.49 20.01
C HIS A 302 -20.20 -7.26 19.27
N GLY A 303 -20.17 -8.59 19.30
CA GLY A 303 -21.14 -9.50 18.64
C GLY A 303 -22.31 -9.93 19.51
#